data_AF-A0AA38HQ44-F1
#
_entry.id   AF-A0AA38HQ44-F1
#
_cell.length_a   1.000
_cell.length_b   1.000
_cell.length_c   1.000
_cell.angle_alpha   90.00
_cell.angle_beta   90.00
_cell.angle_gamma   90.00
#
_symmetry.space_group_name_H-M   'P 1'
#
loop_
_entity.id
_entity.type
_entity.pdbx_description
1 polymer ?
#
loop_
_entity_poly.entity_id
_entity_poly.type
_entity_poly.pdbx_seq_one_letter_code
_entity_poly.pdbx_strand_id
1 'polypeptide(L)'
;MVAGPKGHNIVYLVGHMPPGSHERQRGFPQAHAAHLVYTDYHNRKYLELVRKFADIIVGQFFGHLHSDTFRVIYGERGRPVSWALLAPSITPKRSSEGANNPGLRIYKFDKDTGQVLDYTQYYLDLSQANSKSKGEANWSIEYTFSSYYGISEITPNTLHQLADKLTAVNHNTFFDRYYTANSVKLYSNPHQSCDANCAHNHYCAITRVDYEEFAHCLKTAASALASSSFLVPVPNLSLIVLISILVISKV
;
A
#
# COMPACT_ATOMS: atom_id res chain seq x y z
N MET A 1 -9.66 -17.02 -17.18
CA MET A 1 -9.72 -16.00 -18.25
C MET A 1 -11.17 -15.82 -18.62
N VAL A 2 -11.72 -14.62 -18.43
CA VAL A 2 -13.04 -14.26 -18.98
C VAL A 2 -12.76 -13.50 -20.27
N ALA A 3 -13.19 -14.04 -21.41
CA ALA A 3 -12.99 -13.41 -22.73
C ALA A 3 -14.05 -12.33 -22.97
N GLY A 4 -13.63 -11.14 -23.42
CA GLY A 4 -14.54 -10.04 -23.78
C GLY A 4 -15.27 -10.23 -25.13
N PRO A 5 -16.16 -9.30 -25.52
CA PRO A 5 -16.95 -9.39 -26.75
C PRO A 5 -16.10 -9.20 -28.01
N LYS A 6 -16.59 -9.76 -29.13
CA LYS A 6 -15.84 -9.98 -30.39
C LYS A 6 -15.21 -8.71 -30.99
N GLY A 7 -13.90 -8.78 -31.25
CA GLY A 7 -13.15 -7.85 -32.11
C GLY A 7 -11.73 -7.56 -31.62
N HIS A 8 -11.56 -7.49 -30.30
CA HIS A 8 -10.28 -7.49 -29.59
C HIS A 8 -10.44 -8.37 -28.35
N ASN A 9 -9.66 -9.44 -28.23
CA ASN A 9 -9.74 -10.33 -27.07
C ASN A 9 -9.12 -9.63 -25.84
N ILE A 10 -9.94 -8.87 -25.12
CA ILE A 10 -9.56 -8.33 -23.81
C ILE A 10 -9.66 -9.42 -22.73
N VAL A 11 -8.86 -9.27 -21.67
CA VAL A 11 -8.73 -10.26 -20.61
C VAL A 11 -8.75 -9.62 -19.23
N TYR A 12 -9.55 -10.21 -18.34
CA TYR A 12 -9.40 -10.05 -16.90
C TYR A 12 -8.57 -11.20 -16.31
N LEU A 13 -7.57 -10.86 -15.50
CA LEU A 13 -6.84 -11.82 -14.68
C LEU A 13 -7.49 -11.88 -13.30
N VAL A 14 -7.86 -13.08 -12.86
CA VAL A 14 -8.44 -13.29 -11.52
C VAL A 14 -7.64 -14.40 -10.85
N GLY A 15 -7.18 -14.15 -9.63
CA GLY A 15 -6.44 -15.13 -8.83
C GLY A 15 -6.65 -14.91 -7.34
N HIS A 16 -6.24 -15.89 -6.52
CA HIS A 16 -6.31 -15.73 -5.07
C HIS A 16 -5.15 -14.87 -4.56
N MET A 17 -3.92 -15.37 -4.73
CA MET A 17 -2.68 -14.74 -4.26
C MET A 17 -2.17 -13.71 -5.28
N PRO A 18 -1.95 -12.43 -4.91
CA PRO A 18 -1.45 -11.40 -5.81
C PRO A 18 0.07 -11.47 -6.04
N PRO A 19 0.61 -10.86 -7.12
CA PRO A 19 2.04 -10.67 -7.28
C PRO A 19 2.59 -9.62 -6.30
N GLY A 20 3.90 -9.64 -6.07
CA GLY A 20 4.63 -8.69 -5.24
C GLY A 20 4.50 -8.93 -3.74
N SER A 21 4.72 -7.85 -2.97
CA SER A 21 4.88 -7.89 -1.52
C SER A 21 3.59 -7.55 -0.77
N HIS A 22 3.47 -8.02 0.47
CA HIS A 22 2.39 -7.62 1.38
C HIS A 22 2.66 -6.22 1.97
N GLU A 23 1.76 -5.28 1.76
CA GLU A 23 1.96 -3.87 2.10
C GLU A 23 1.91 -3.54 3.60
N ARG A 24 1.27 -4.41 4.40
CA ARG A 24 1.17 -4.23 5.86
C ARG A 24 2.33 -4.83 6.61
N GLN A 25 3.02 -5.77 5.98
CA GLN A 25 4.15 -6.43 6.60
C GLN A 25 5.34 -5.50 6.59
N ARG A 26 5.94 -5.31 7.77
CA ARG A 26 7.09 -4.42 7.97
C ARG A 26 8.40 -5.21 8.01
N GLY A 27 9.50 -4.60 7.57
CA GLY A 27 10.86 -5.15 7.67
C GLY A 27 11.54 -5.41 6.33
N PHE A 28 12.86 -5.63 6.35
CA PHE A 28 13.66 -5.82 5.12
C PHE A 28 13.45 -7.21 4.51
N PRO A 29 13.25 -7.33 3.17
CA PRO A 29 13.05 -8.60 2.48
C PRO A 29 14.18 -9.62 2.68
N GLN A 30 15.41 -9.15 2.93
CA GLN A 30 16.57 -10.01 3.19
C GLN A 30 16.45 -10.86 4.48
N ALA A 31 15.58 -10.49 5.43
CA ALA A 31 15.47 -11.20 6.70
C ALA A 31 14.32 -12.22 6.77
N HIS A 32 13.25 -12.07 5.98
CA HIS A 32 12.07 -12.92 6.11
C HIS A 32 11.39 -13.20 4.77
N ALA A 33 11.35 -14.48 4.39
CA ALA A 33 10.50 -15.03 3.31
C ALA A 33 9.01 -14.72 3.47
N ALA A 34 8.61 -14.17 4.61
CA ALA A 34 7.22 -13.89 4.97
C ALA A 34 6.58 -12.76 4.13
N HIS A 35 7.36 -11.84 3.55
CA HIS A 35 6.82 -10.79 2.66
C HIS A 35 6.44 -11.27 1.26
N LEU A 36 6.91 -12.47 0.89
CA LEU A 36 6.85 -12.97 -0.47
C LEU A 36 5.60 -13.83 -0.64
N VAL A 37 4.65 -13.33 -1.42
CA VAL A 37 3.46 -14.10 -1.80
C VAL A 37 3.84 -15.20 -2.79
N TYR A 38 4.77 -14.92 -3.71
CA TYR A 38 5.33 -15.87 -4.67
C TYR A 38 6.82 -16.07 -4.39
N THR A 39 7.39 -17.18 -4.86
CA THR A 39 8.86 -17.22 -5.02
C THR A 39 9.29 -16.13 -6.01
N ASP A 40 10.51 -15.60 -5.86
CA ASP A 40 11.06 -14.59 -6.77
C ASP A 40 10.96 -14.97 -8.27
N TYR A 41 11.32 -16.21 -8.63
CA TYR A 41 11.21 -16.71 -10.01
C TYR A 41 9.79 -16.57 -10.58
N HIS A 42 8.77 -17.05 -9.85
CA HIS A 42 7.38 -17.01 -10.29
C HIS A 42 6.84 -15.57 -10.35
N ASN A 43 7.25 -14.69 -9.43
CA ASN A 43 6.87 -13.28 -9.48
C ASN A 43 7.43 -12.57 -10.72
N ARG A 44 8.71 -12.78 -11.03
CA ARG A 44 9.33 -12.24 -12.25
C ARG A 44 8.66 -12.79 -13.51
N LYS A 45 8.36 -14.08 -13.57
CA LYS A 45 7.61 -14.68 -14.70
C LYS A 45 6.20 -14.12 -14.86
N TYR A 46 5.50 -13.88 -13.76
CA TYR A 46 4.21 -13.21 -13.79
C TYR A 46 4.32 -11.80 -14.39
N LEU A 47 5.28 -11.00 -13.92
CA LEU A 47 5.52 -9.65 -14.42
C LEU A 47 5.94 -9.61 -15.89
N GLU A 48 6.79 -10.55 -16.34
CA GLU A 48 7.15 -10.70 -17.76
C GLU A 48 5.90 -10.90 -18.64
N LEU A 49 4.99 -11.80 -18.24
CA LEU A 49 3.76 -12.07 -18.98
C LEU A 49 2.81 -10.88 -18.96
N VAL A 50 2.61 -10.25 -17.81
CA VAL A 50 1.74 -9.06 -17.72
C VAL A 50 2.27 -7.93 -18.59
N ARG A 51 3.59 -7.66 -18.56
CA ARG A 51 4.19 -6.63 -19.41
C ARG A 51 4.05 -6.95 -20.90
N LYS A 52 4.22 -8.21 -21.27
CA LYS A 52 4.10 -8.68 -22.66
C LYS A 52 2.68 -8.53 -23.23
N PHE A 53 1.65 -8.73 -22.39
CA PHE A 53 0.24 -8.72 -22.81
C PHE A 53 -0.55 -7.54 -22.21
N ALA A 54 0.15 -6.47 -21.82
CA ALA A 54 -0.45 -5.31 -21.14
C ALA A 54 -1.50 -4.59 -22.01
N ASP A 55 -1.44 -4.73 -23.33
CA ASP A 55 -2.37 -4.18 -24.31
C ASP A 55 -3.76 -4.83 -24.27
N ILE A 56 -3.84 -6.10 -23.86
CA ILE A 56 -5.10 -6.85 -23.78
C ILE A 56 -5.59 -7.07 -22.34
N ILE A 57 -4.77 -6.82 -21.32
CA ILE A 57 -5.15 -6.95 -19.91
C ILE A 57 -5.88 -5.68 -19.47
N VAL A 58 -7.20 -5.78 -19.30
CA VAL A 58 -8.07 -4.65 -18.93
C VAL A 58 -8.37 -4.59 -17.42
N GLY A 59 -7.90 -5.57 -16.66
CA GLY A 59 -7.97 -5.55 -15.20
C GLY A 59 -7.43 -6.82 -14.56
N GLN A 60 -6.93 -6.69 -13.34
CA GLN A 60 -6.45 -7.82 -12.54
C GLN A 60 -7.05 -7.74 -11.14
N PHE A 61 -7.57 -8.86 -10.63
CA PHE A 61 -8.32 -8.91 -9.39
C PHE A 61 -7.84 -10.03 -8.49
N PHE A 62 -7.45 -9.67 -7.27
CA PHE A 62 -6.88 -10.59 -6.30
C PHE A 62 -7.49 -10.38 -4.91
N GLY A 63 -7.18 -11.31 -4.00
CA GLY A 63 -7.50 -11.20 -2.58
C GLY A 63 -6.28 -11.55 -1.74
N HIS A 64 -6.42 -12.58 -0.89
CA HIS A 64 -5.38 -13.15 -0.02
C HIS A 64 -4.87 -12.26 1.11
N LEU A 65 -4.59 -10.98 0.86
CA LEU A 65 -4.01 -10.05 1.85
C LEU A 65 -5.01 -9.54 2.88
N HIS A 66 -6.31 -9.78 2.64
CA HIS A 66 -7.43 -9.33 3.50
C HIS A 66 -7.56 -7.81 3.63
N SER A 67 -6.75 -7.05 2.92
CA SER A 67 -6.70 -5.59 2.92
C SER A 67 -7.22 -5.01 1.60
N ASP A 68 -7.72 -3.78 1.67
CA ASP A 68 -8.05 -3.00 0.47
C ASP A 68 -6.78 -2.30 -0.06
N THR A 69 -6.28 -2.73 -1.21
CA THR A 69 -5.07 -2.16 -1.78
C THR A 69 -5.03 -2.39 -3.29
N PHE A 70 -3.99 -1.88 -3.94
CA PHE A 70 -3.79 -2.02 -5.38
C PHE A 70 -2.30 -2.16 -5.71
N ARG A 71 -2.00 -2.52 -6.96
CA ARG A 71 -0.63 -2.59 -7.50
C ARG A 71 -0.59 -1.86 -8.83
N VAL A 72 0.53 -1.17 -9.09
CA VAL A 72 0.84 -0.58 -10.38
C VAL A 72 2.01 -1.34 -10.98
N ILE A 73 1.86 -1.81 -12.21
CA ILE A 73 2.87 -2.57 -12.92
C ILE A 73 3.45 -1.68 -14.02
N TYR A 74 4.76 -1.51 -13.98
CA TYR A 74 5.51 -0.65 -14.88
C TYR A 74 6.21 -1.47 -15.97
N GLY A 75 6.22 -0.93 -17.18
CA GLY A 75 6.97 -1.45 -18.32
C GLY A 75 8.30 -0.71 -18.49
N GLU A 76 8.77 -0.63 -19.73
CA GLU A 76 10.02 0.06 -20.06
C GLU A 76 9.99 1.55 -19.63
N ARG A 77 11.14 2.04 -19.19
CA ARG A 77 11.37 3.45 -18.80
C ARG A 77 10.41 3.95 -17.72
N GLY A 78 9.89 3.06 -16.87
CA GLY A 78 9.01 3.42 -15.75
C GLY A 78 7.61 3.85 -16.18
N ARG A 79 7.16 3.52 -17.39
CA ARG A 79 5.77 3.81 -17.82
C ARG A 79 4.80 2.84 -17.12
N PRO A 80 3.72 3.31 -16.46
CA PRO A 80 2.65 2.42 -16.00
C PRO A 80 2.00 1.71 -17.20
N VAL A 81 1.93 0.37 -17.16
CA VAL A 81 1.37 -0.44 -18.26
C VAL A 81 0.19 -1.30 -17.84
N SER A 82 0.12 -1.68 -16.57
CA SER A 82 -0.98 -2.49 -16.05
C SER A 82 -1.18 -2.21 -14.56
N TRP A 83 -2.25 -2.76 -13.99
CA TRP A 83 -2.60 -2.59 -12.58
C TRP A 83 -3.32 -3.83 -12.04
N ALA A 84 -3.39 -3.93 -10.71
CA ALA A 84 -4.21 -4.93 -10.02
C ALA A 84 -4.95 -4.29 -8.85
N LEU A 85 -6.20 -4.71 -8.62
CA LEU A 85 -7.00 -4.34 -7.46
C LEU A 85 -7.13 -5.55 -6.54
N LEU A 86 -6.83 -5.34 -5.25
CA LEU A 86 -6.89 -6.35 -4.22
C LEU A 86 -8.08 -6.03 -3.32
N ALA A 87 -9.03 -6.96 -3.25
CA ALA A 87 -10.21 -6.79 -2.42
C ALA A 87 -9.96 -7.27 -0.98
N PRO A 88 -10.54 -6.60 0.03
CA PRO A 88 -10.47 -7.06 1.40
C PRO A 88 -11.27 -8.35 1.61
N SER A 89 -11.11 -8.97 2.78
CA SER A 89 -11.82 -10.21 3.13
C SER A 89 -13.15 -9.96 3.85
N ILE A 90 -14.03 -10.95 3.78
CA ILE A 90 -15.19 -11.04 4.68
C ILE A 90 -14.72 -11.41 6.10
N THR A 91 -13.72 -12.27 6.25
CA THR A 91 -13.21 -12.65 7.58
C THR A 91 -12.45 -11.49 8.22
N PRO A 92 -12.76 -11.10 9.48
CA PRO A 92 -12.07 -10.04 10.20
C PRO A 92 -10.86 -10.55 10.99
N LYS A 93 -10.28 -11.68 10.56
CA LYS A 93 -9.23 -12.41 11.29
C LYS A 93 -8.09 -11.46 11.67
N ARG A 94 -7.79 -11.39 12.97
CA ARG A 94 -6.61 -10.68 13.47
C ARG A 94 -5.36 -11.51 13.17
N SER A 95 -4.39 -10.86 12.53
CA SER A 95 -3.06 -11.41 12.26
C SER A 95 -1.98 -10.46 12.80
N SER A 96 -0.71 -10.86 12.69
CA SER A 96 0.42 -9.96 12.93
C SER A 96 0.38 -8.71 12.04
N GLU A 97 -0.19 -8.85 10.84
CA GLU A 97 -0.30 -7.78 9.83
C GLU A 97 -1.54 -6.89 10.03
N GLY A 98 -2.26 -7.07 11.14
CA GLY A 98 -3.47 -6.34 11.45
C GLY A 98 -4.76 -7.09 11.08
N ALA A 99 -5.86 -6.35 11.06
CA ALA A 99 -7.20 -6.85 10.80
C ALA A 99 -7.97 -5.87 9.93
N ASN A 100 -9.19 -6.25 9.56
CA ASN A 100 -10.13 -5.44 8.80
C ASN A 100 -11.54 -5.71 9.30
N ASN A 101 -12.46 -4.77 9.07
CA ASN A 101 -13.87 -5.13 9.06
C ASN A 101 -14.18 -6.03 7.85
N PRO A 102 -15.24 -6.87 7.92
CA PRO A 102 -15.74 -7.58 6.76
C PRO A 102 -16.03 -6.62 5.61
N GLY A 103 -15.47 -6.90 4.42
CA GLY A 103 -15.64 -6.09 3.22
C GLY A 103 -16.14 -6.91 2.03
N LEU A 104 -16.93 -6.27 1.15
CA LEU A 104 -17.31 -6.79 -0.17
C LEU A 104 -17.26 -5.66 -1.19
N ARG A 105 -16.99 -5.97 -2.45
CA ARG A 105 -16.83 -4.95 -3.51
C ARG A 105 -17.61 -5.31 -4.75
N ILE A 106 -18.22 -4.30 -5.37
CA ILE A 106 -18.91 -4.42 -6.66
C ILE A 106 -18.19 -3.54 -7.68
N TYR A 107 -17.71 -4.15 -8.76
CA TYR A 107 -17.06 -3.46 -9.86
C TYR A 107 -18.08 -3.02 -10.93
N LYS A 108 -17.87 -1.82 -11.48
CA LYS A 108 -18.58 -1.31 -12.65
C LYS A 108 -17.65 -1.36 -13.85
N PHE A 109 -18.07 -2.07 -14.90
CA PHE A 109 -17.31 -2.20 -16.14
C PHE A 109 -18.11 -1.72 -17.34
N ASP A 110 -17.40 -1.19 -18.33
CA ASP A 110 -17.93 -0.94 -19.66
C ASP A 110 -18.08 -2.28 -20.39
N LYS A 111 -19.26 -2.57 -20.95
CA LYS A 111 -19.55 -3.89 -21.51
C LYS A 111 -18.89 -4.13 -22.86
N ASP A 112 -18.60 -3.06 -23.60
CA ASP A 112 -18.09 -3.14 -24.97
C ASP A 112 -16.56 -3.20 -24.96
N THR A 113 -15.92 -2.40 -24.13
CA THR A 113 -14.46 -2.29 -24.00
C THR A 113 -13.88 -3.13 -22.87
N GLY A 114 -14.71 -3.60 -21.92
CA GLY A 114 -14.28 -4.23 -20.67
C GLY A 114 -13.41 -3.34 -19.79
N GLN A 115 -13.43 -2.03 -20.00
CA GLN A 115 -12.74 -1.10 -19.10
C GLN A 115 -13.42 -1.14 -17.72
N VAL A 116 -12.62 -1.22 -16.67
CA VAL A 116 -13.13 -1.05 -15.30
C VAL A 116 -13.29 0.44 -15.02
N LEU A 117 -14.52 0.87 -14.86
CA LEU A 117 -14.88 2.28 -14.70
C LEU A 117 -14.78 2.72 -13.24
N ASP A 118 -15.26 1.88 -12.32
CA ASP A 118 -15.34 2.22 -10.90
C ASP A 118 -15.54 0.97 -10.03
N TYR A 119 -15.52 1.14 -8.71
CA TYR A 119 -16.07 0.16 -7.79
C TYR A 119 -16.70 0.81 -6.55
N THR A 120 -17.73 0.14 -6.02
CA THR A 120 -18.30 0.46 -4.71
C THR A 120 -17.82 -0.57 -3.70
N GLN A 121 -17.13 -0.09 -2.68
CA GLN A 121 -16.73 -0.88 -1.52
C GLN A 121 -17.84 -0.80 -0.47
N TYR A 122 -18.23 -1.95 0.03
CA TYR A 122 -19.16 -2.11 1.14
C TYR A 122 -18.42 -2.70 2.33
N TYR A 123 -18.89 -2.39 3.52
CA TYR A 123 -18.36 -2.95 4.74
C TYR A 123 -19.45 -3.18 5.79
N LEU A 124 -19.13 -4.05 6.73
CA LEU A 124 -19.88 -4.26 7.95
C LEU A 124 -19.06 -3.73 9.13
N ASP A 125 -19.57 -2.73 9.86
CA ASP A 125 -18.96 -2.33 11.13
C ASP A 125 -19.15 -3.46 12.15
N LEU A 126 -18.09 -4.25 12.35
CA LEU A 126 -18.16 -5.45 13.17
C LEU A 126 -18.38 -5.13 14.65
N SER A 127 -17.86 -4.01 15.13
CA SER A 127 -18.06 -3.57 16.51
C SER A 127 -19.52 -3.21 16.75
N GLN A 128 -20.11 -2.46 15.81
CA GLN A 128 -21.51 -2.08 15.85
C GLN A 128 -22.44 -3.30 15.71
N ALA A 129 -22.16 -4.20 14.77
CA ALA A 129 -22.97 -5.40 14.53
C ALA A 129 -23.04 -6.33 15.75
N ASN A 130 -21.95 -6.41 16.53
CA ASN A 130 -21.89 -7.22 17.75
C ASN A 130 -22.32 -6.45 19.02
N SER A 131 -22.72 -5.18 18.90
CA SER A 131 -23.17 -4.40 20.06
C SER A 131 -24.54 -4.88 20.55
N LYS A 132 -24.72 -4.94 21.88
CA LYS A 132 -25.96 -5.42 22.51
C LYS A 132 -27.21 -4.60 22.16
N SER A 133 -27.02 -3.34 21.74
CA SER A 133 -28.12 -2.41 21.43
C SER A 133 -28.57 -2.45 19.98
N LYS A 134 -27.76 -2.98 19.05
CA LYS A 134 -28.10 -3.06 17.62
C LYS A 134 -28.21 -4.48 17.09
N GLY A 135 -27.33 -5.41 17.51
CA GLY A 135 -27.43 -6.86 17.23
C GLY A 135 -27.59 -7.31 15.76
N GLU A 136 -27.52 -6.42 14.79
CA GLU A 136 -27.85 -6.66 13.39
C GLU A 136 -26.65 -6.42 12.46
N ALA A 137 -26.46 -7.32 11.50
CA ALA A 137 -25.39 -7.25 10.53
C ALA A 137 -25.74 -6.33 9.34
N ASN A 138 -25.78 -5.02 9.60
CA ASN A 138 -26.13 -4.01 8.60
C ASN A 138 -24.90 -3.62 7.74
N TRP A 139 -24.88 -4.10 6.49
CA TRP A 139 -23.89 -3.70 5.50
C TRP A 139 -24.16 -2.30 4.98
N SER A 140 -23.11 -1.50 4.82
CA SER A 140 -23.20 -0.14 4.32
C SER A 140 -22.13 0.13 3.28
N ILE A 141 -22.36 1.13 2.43
CA ILE A 141 -21.33 1.62 1.50
C ILE A 141 -20.22 2.23 2.33
N GLU A 142 -19.00 1.73 2.15
CA GLU A 142 -17.80 2.34 2.70
C GLU A 142 -17.41 3.55 1.87
N TYR A 143 -17.21 3.34 0.58
CA TYR A 143 -16.89 4.37 -0.40
C TYR A 143 -17.10 3.90 -1.85
N THR A 144 -17.17 4.86 -2.77
CA THR A 144 -17.06 4.63 -4.22
C THR A 144 -15.70 5.13 -4.68
N PHE A 145 -14.90 4.33 -5.40
CA PHE A 145 -13.49 4.59 -5.66
C PHE A 145 -13.25 5.94 -6.35
N SER A 146 -13.99 6.23 -7.42
CA SER A 146 -13.87 7.46 -8.19
C SER A 146 -14.07 8.72 -7.33
N SER A 147 -15.16 8.78 -6.56
CA SER A 147 -15.48 9.94 -5.71
C SER A 147 -14.57 10.03 -4.48
N TYR A 148 -14.16 8.89 -3.93
CA TYR A 148 -13.32 8.83 -2.74
C TYR A 148 -11.90 9.32 -3.00
N TYR A 149 -11.32 9.00 -4.15
CA TYR A 149 -9.97 9.41 -4.52
C TYR A 149 -9.91 10.57 -5.53
N GLY A 150 -11.06 11.03 -6.04
CA GLY A 150 -11.13 12.08 -7.05
C GLY A 150 -10.53 11.64 -8.39
N ILE A 151 -10.84 10.42 -8.82
CA ILE A 151 -10.32 9.79 -10.04
C ILE A 151 -11.48 9.53 -10.99
N SER A 152 -11.35 9.92 -12.27
CA SER A 152 -12.41 9.72 -13.27
C SER A 152 -12.48 8.30 -13.82
N GLU A 153 -11.34 7.62 -13.94
CA GLU A 153 -11.23 6.29 -14.54
C GLU A 153 -10.11 5.47 -13.88
N ILE A 154 -10.27 4.15 -13.80
CA ILE A 154 -9.23 3.24 -13.31
C ILE A 154 -8.31 2.86 -14.47
N THR A 155 -7.13 3.46 -14.50
CA THR A 155 -6.09 3.23 -15.52
C THR A 155 -4.73 3.07 -14.84
N PRO A 156 -3.71 2.50 -15.52
CA PRO A 156 -2.36 2.46 -14.98
C PRO A 156 -1.84 3.84 -14.56
N ASN A 157 -2.11 4.88 -15.36
CA ASN A 157 -1.67 6.25 -15.09
C ASN A 157 -2.38 6.89 -13.90
N THR A 158 -3.70 6.75 -13.80
CA THR A 158 -4.46 7.34 -12.68
C THR A 158 -4.12 6.65 -11.36
N LEU A 159 -3.87 5.35 -11.36
CA LEU A 159 -3.40 4.61 -10.18
C LEU A 159 -1.95 4.94 -9.80
N HIS A 160 -1.09 5.22 -10.78
CA HIS A 160 0.26 5.74 -10.50
C HIS A 160 0.19 7.12 -9.82
N GLN A 161 -0.59 8.06 -10.37
CA GLN A 161 -0.80 9.37 -9.76
C GLN A 161 -1.42 9.28 -8.36
N LEU A 162 -2.30 8.29 -8.14
CA LEU A 162 -2.85 7.98 -6.83
C LEU A 162 -1.75 7.54 -5.86
N ALA A 163 -0.87 6.64 -6.29
CA ALA A 163 0.23 6.14 -5.48
C ALA A 163 1.23 7.25 -5.10
N ASP A 164 1.54 8.17 -6.01
CA ASP A 164 2.43 9.31 -5.72
C ASP A 164 1.86 10.25 -4.66
N LYS A 165 0.53 10.37 -4.55
CA LYS A 165 -0.09 11.14 -3.45
C LYS A 165 0.14 10.50 -2.09
N LEU A 166 0.48 9.21 -2.01
CA LEU A 166 0.74 8.52 -0.75
C LEU A 166 2.10 8.91 -0.12
N THR A 167 3.04 9.47 -0.89
CA THR A 167 4.39 9.82 -0.41
C THR A 167 4.51 11.23 0.16
N ALA A 168 3.49 12.08 0.06
CA ALA A 168 3.56 13.45 0.57
C ALA A 168 3.68 13.43 2.11
N VAL A 169 4.83 13.81 2.66
CA VAL A 169 5.21 13.56 4.08
C VAL A 169 4.58 14.55 5.07
N ASN A 170 3.99 15.66 4.58
CA ASN A 170 3.41 16.68 5.44
C ASN A 170 1.94 16.37 5.75
N HIS A 171 1.68 15.71 6.89
CA HIS A 171 0.34 15.45 7.44
C HIS A 171 -0.69 15.02 6.38
N ASN A 172 -0.40 13.89 5.75
CA ASN A 172 -1.06 13.47 4.54
C ASN A 172 -2.47 12.93 4.81
N THR A 173 -3.45 13.84 4.82
CA THR A 173 -4.88 13.49 4.78
C THR A 173 -5.21 12.44 3.73
N PHE A 174 -4.41 12.34 2.67
CA PHE A 174 -4.57 11.38 1.60
C PHE A 174 -4.09 9.96 1.97
N PHE A 175 -2.93 9.83 2.64
CA PHE A 175 -2.50 8.52 3.13
C PHE A 175 -3.45 8.02 4.23
N ASP A 176 -3.87 8.88 5.15
CA ASP A 176 -4.85 8.51 6.18
C ASP A 176 -6.16 8.00 5.58
N ARG A 177 -6.62 8.65 4.50
CA ARG A 177 -7.76 8.21 3.70
C ARG A 177 -7.53 6.82 3.10
N TYR A 178 -6.38 6.61 2.45
CA TYR A 178 -6.02 5.29 1.92
C TYR A 178 -5.92 4.22 3.02
N TYR A 179 -5.29 4.51 4.16
CA TYR A 179 -5.11 3.55 5.25
C TYR A 179 -6.43 3.22 5.97
N THR A 180 -7.35 4.19 6.03
CA THR A 180 -8.73 3.96 6.47
C THR A 180 -9.40 2.92 5.57
N ALA A 181 -9.36 3.10 4.25
CA ALA A 181 -9.90 2.14 3.30
C ALA A 181 -9.17 0.79 3.37
N ASN A 182 -7.84 0.80 3.47
CA ASN A 182 -7.01 -0.39 3.56
C ASN A 182 -7.50 -1.33 4.67
N SER A 183 -7.79 -0.77 5.84
CA SER A 183 -8.31 -1.48 7.02
C SER A 183 -9.83 -1.65 7.05
N VAL A 184 -10.54 -1.24 6.00
CA VAL A 184 -12.01 -1.32 5.90
C VAL A 184 -12.67 -0.55 7.06
N LYS A 185 -12.22 0.68 7.31
CA LYS A 185 -12.66 1.55 8.43
C LYS A 185 -12.53 0.92 9.82
N LEU A 186 -11.61 -0.02 10.02
CA LEU A 186 -11.41 -0.62 11.34
C LEU A 186 -10.79 0.36 12.35
N TYR A 187 -9.85 1.19 11.90
CA TYR A 187 -9.11 2.12 12.77
C TYR A 187 -9.75 3.50 12.78
N SER A 188 -10.09 4.01 13.96
CA SER A 188 -10.62 5.36 14.15
C SER A 188 -9.57 6.46 13.95
N ASN A 189 -8.28 6.16 14.20
CA ASN A 189 -7.15 7.08 14.07
C ASN A 189 -6.04 6.47 13.18
N PRO A 190 -6.15 6.60 11.84
CA PRO A 190 -5.20 6.04 10.88
C PRO A 190 -3.75 6.49 11.12
N HIS A 191 -3.55 7.79 11.34
CA HIS A 191 -2.22 8.40 11.54
C HIS A 191 -1.48 7.87 12.78
N GLN A 192 -2.20 7.46 13.84
CA GLN A 192 -1.57 6.86 15.02
C GLN A 192 -1.18 5.40 14.80
N SER A 193 -1.79 4.75 13.80
CA SER A 193 -1.65 3.32 13.53
C SER A 193 -0.57 3.02 12.48
N CYS A 194 -0.15 4.02 11.69
CA CYS A 194 0.84 3.88 10.63
C CYS A 194 1.73 5.12 10.54
N ASP A 195 2.99 4.97 10.91
CA ASP A 195 4.02 6.02 10.84
C ASP A 195 4.56 6.23 9.40
N ALA A 196 5.50 7.16 9.23
CA ALA A 196 6.10 7.46 7.92
C ALA A 196 6.79 6.24 7.27
N ASN A 197 7.40 5.35 8.05
CA ASN A 197 8.04 4.14 7.53
C ASN A 197 7.00 3.13 7.05
N CYS A 198 5.88 3.02 7.78
CA CYS A 198 4.72 2.25 7.37
C CYS A 198 4.12 2.80 6.06
N ALA A 199 3.89 4.11 5.95
CA ALA A 199 3.39 4.73 4.72
C ALA A 199 4.32 4.48 3.52
N HIS A 200 5.64 4.58 3.74
CA HIS A 200 6.64 4.27 2.72
C HIS A 200 6.61 2.80 2.29
N ASN A 201 6.43 1.86 3.22
CA ASN A 201 6.27 0.44 2.91
C ASN A 201 5.05 0.19 2.01
N HIS A 202 3.92 0.82 2.31
CA HIS A 202 2.72 0.76 1.47
C HIS A 202 2.99 1.30 0.06
N TYR A 203 3.63 2.48 -0.05
CA TYR A 203 4.02 3.04 -1.34
C TYR A 203 4.92 2.09 -2.14
N CYS A 204 5.96 1.54 -1.52
CA CYS A 204 6.86 0.61 -2.18
C CYS A 204 6.12 -0.66 -2.63
N ALA A 205 5.25 -1.24 -1.80
CA ALA A 205 4.49 -2.44 -2.17
C ALA A 205 3.52 -2.18 -3.34
N ILE A 206 2.90 -0.99 -3.38
CA ILE A 206 2.00 -0.57 -4.47
C ILE A 206 2.77 -0.37 -5.78
N THR A 207 3.95 0.24 -5.73
CA THR A 207 4.67 0.74 -6.92
C THR A 207 5.84 -0.14 -7.38
N ARG A 208 6.28 -1.09 -6.58
CA ARG A 208 7.40 -2.00 -6.86
C ARG A 208 6.94 -3.43 -6.61
N VAL A 209 6.33 -4.02 -7.63
CA VAL A 209 5.80 -5.39 -7.57
C VAL A 209 6.94 -6.41 -7.70
N ASP A 210 8.05 -6.04 -8.35
CA ASP A 210 9.28 -6.83 -8.36
C ASP A 210 9.97 -6.76 -6.97
N TYR A 211 10.47 -7.90 -6.48
CA TYR A 211 11.00 -7.98 -5.12
C TYR A 211 12.34 -7.27 -4.95
N GLU A 212 13.16 -7.21 -5.99
CA GLU A 212 14.43 -6.47 -5.95
C GLU A 212 14.16 -4.96 -5.95
N GLU A 213 13.26 -4.50 -6.82
CA GLU A 213 12.82 -3.11 -6.87
C GLU A 213 12.15 -2.67 -5.55
N PHE A 214 11.34 -3.55 -4.95
CA PHE A 214 10.71 -3.32 -3.64
C PHE A 214 11.77 -3.14 -2.55
N ALA A 215 12.74 -4.06 -2.48
CA ALA A 215 13.83 -3.98 -1.52
C ALA A 215 14.66 -2.70 -1.69
N HIS A 216 14.90 -2.27 -2.93
CA HIS A 216 15.60 -1.02 -3.21
C HIS A 216 14.79 0.20 -2.74
N CYS A 217 13.48 0.23 -3.03
CA CYS A 217 12.59 1.30 -2.62
C CYS A 217 12.57 1.50 -1.10
N LEU A 218 12.51 0.42 -0.32
CA LEU A 218 12.56 0.50 1.15
C LEU A 218 13.88 1.10 1.66
N LYS A 219 15.01 0.81 1.00
CA LYS A 219 16.33 1.33 1.39
C LYS A 219 16.47 2.84 1.14
N THR A 220 15.86 3.38 0.08
CA THR A 220 15.97 4.81 -0.25
C THR A 220 15.47 5.73 0.86
N ALA A 221 14.36 5.38 1.53
CA ALA A 221 13.86 6.16 2.67
C ALA A 221 14.76 6.04 3.91
N ALA A 222 15.27 4.84 4.19
CA ALA A 222 16.20 4.63 5.31
C ALA A 222 17.50 5.44 5.11
N SER A 223 18.02 5.49 3.89
CA SER A 223 19.20 6.30 3.56
C SER A 223 18.94 7.80 3.70
N ALA A 224 17.77 8.30 3.27
CA ALA A 224 17.40 9.72 3.41
C ALA A 224 17.25 10.16 4.88
N LEU A 225 16.68 9.30 5.73
CA LEU A 225 16.58 9.54 7.17
C LEU A 225 17.96 9.51 7.85
N ALA A 226 18.81 8.55 7.48
CA ALA A 226 20.17 8.47 7.99
C ALA A 226 20.99 9.73 7.64
N SER A 227 20.94 10.20 6.38
CA SER A 227 21.66 11.41 5.98
C SER A 227 21.12 12.71 6.61
N SER A 228 19.81 12.78 6.89
CA SER A 228 19.22 13.91 7.64
C SER A 228 19.65 13.96 9.11
N SER A 229 20.04 12.82 9.69
CA SER A 229 20.49 12.70 11.09
C SER A 229 21.91 13.26 11.30
N PHE A 230 22.73 13.34 10.25
CA PHE A 230 24.09 13.87 10.30
C PHE A 230 24.17 15.40 10.17
N LEU A 231 23.04 16.10 9.96
CA LEU A 231 22.99 17.55 9.77
C LEU A 231 22.64 18.34 11.03
N VAL A 232 22.51 17.70 12.20
CA VAL A 232 22.38 18.41 13.48
C VAL A 232 23.78 18.75 14.00
N PRO A 233 24.22 20.01 13.98
CA PRO A 233 25.48 20.37 14.61
C PRO A 233 25.26 20.29 16.12
N VAL A 234 25.94 19.36 16.79
CA VAL A 234 26.05 19.38 18.25
C VAL A 234 26.82 20.65 18.61
N PRO A 235 26.29 21.57 19.43
CA PRO A 235 27.06 22.73 19.87
C PRO A 235 28.22 22.21 20.73
N ASN A 236 29.46 22.52 20.32
CA ASN A 236 30.67 22.23 21.07
C ASN A 236 30.56 22.85 22.47
N LEU A 237 30.29 22.03 23.50
CA LEU A 237 30.56 22.41 24.88
C LEU A 237 32.08 22.30 25.09
N SER A 238 32.79 23.42 24.94
CA SER A 238 34.18 23.52 25.37
C SER A 238 34.26 23.32 26.89
N LEU A 239 34.81 22.18 27.30
CA LEU A 239 35.09 21.85 28.69
C LEU A 239 36.22 22.77 29.20
N ILE A 240 35.87 23.85 29.90
CA ILE A 240 36.86 24.71 30.57
C ILE A 240 37.32 23.98 31.84
N VAL A 241 38.50 23.37 31.78
CA VAL A 241 39.19 22.84 32.96
C VAL A 241 39.89 24.00 33.67
N LEU A 242 39.29 24.51 34.75
CA LEU A 242 39.92 25.45 35.66
C LEU A 242 40.92 24.70 36.55
N ILE A 243 42.21 24.84 36.27
CA ILE A 243 43.31 24.40 37.14
C ILE A 243 43.50 25.48 38.21
N SER A 244 43.06 25.22 39.43
CA SER A 244 43.35 26.05 40.60
C SER A 244 44.75 25.73 41.12
N ILE A 245 45.72 26.61 40.86
CA ILE A 245 47.06 26.53 41.46
C ILE A 245 46.99 27.14 42.86
N LEU A 246 47.10 26.30 43.89
CA LEU A 246 47.37 26.74 45.26
C LEU A 246 48.83 27.22 45.36
N VAL A 247 49.04 28.52 45.56
CA VAL A 247 50.34 29.05 46.01
C VAL A 247 50.28 29.19 47.52
N ILE A 248 51.02 28.31 48.21
CA ILE A 248 51.30 28.42 49.64
C ILE A 248 52.53 29.33 49.79
N SER A 249 52.35 30.54 50.32
CA SER A 249 53.45 31.39 50.77
C SER A 249 53.59 31.29 52.28
N LYS A 250 54.74 30.79 52.73
CA LYS A 250 55.26 30.93 54.09
C LYS A 250 55.71 32.38 54.30
N VAL A 251 55.20 33.04 55.33
CA VAL A 251 55.96 33.84 56.32
C VAL A 251 55.20 33.74 57.64
#